data_AF-A0A939I4Q6-F1
#
_entry.id   AF-A0A939I4Q6-F1
#
_cell.length_a   1.000
_cell.length_b   1.000
_cell.length_c   1.000
_cell.angle_alpha   90.00
_cell.angle_beta   90.00
_cell.angle_gamma   90.00
#
_symmetry.space_group_name_H-M   'P 1'
#
loop_
_entity.id
_entity.type
_entity.pdbx_description
1 polymer ?
#
loop_
_entity_poly.entity_id
_entity_poly.type
_entity_poly.pdbx_seq_one_letter_code
_entity_poly.pdbx_strand_id
1 'polypeptide(L)'
;MTQVYTTKDTVISRISEIVDRLMQSEYLFQERLDKDEIMQVFSNLLERVSPEKLLYIDDDELTARVDRIMVREAVSGTLNLLTPEQMEIFDAAVEGR
;
A
#
# COMPACT_ATOMS: atom_id res chain seq x y z
N MET A 1 7.49 -28.27 -4.88
CA MET A 1 6.85 -27.29 -3.98
C MET A 1 7.81 -26.19 -3.49
N THR A 2 9.13 -26.31 -3.67
CA THR A 2 10.13 -25.35 -3.16
C THR A 2 10.19 -24.00 -3.91
N GLN A 3 9.76 -23.96 -5.18
CA GLN A 3 9.94 -22.80 -6.07
C GLN A 3 8.89 -21.67 -5.87
N VAL A 4 7.73 -22.01 -5.30
CA VAL A 4 6.62 -21.05 -5.07
C VAL A 4 6.89 -20.18 -3.85
N TYR A 5 7.42 -20.77 -2.77
CA TYR A 5 7.79 -20.03 -1.55
C TYR A 5 8.89 -19.00 -1.84
N THR A 6 9.94 -19.38 -2.57
CA THR A 6 11.03 -18.47 -2.93
C THR A 6 10.58 -17.29 -3.79
N THR A 7 9.56 -17.47 -4.65
CA THR A 7 9.06 -16.38 -5.48
C THR A 7 8.26 -15.36 -4.67
N LYS A 8 7.39 -15.82 -3.76
CA LYS A 8 6.65 -14.94 -2.84
C LYS A 8 7.61 -14.16 -1.94
N ASP A 9 8.62 -14.84 -1.39
CA ASP A 9 9.63 -14.23 -0.51
C ASP A 9 10.48 -13.18 -1.24
N THR A 10 10.79 -13.42 -2.52
CA THR A 10 11.52 -12.45 -3.35
C THR A 10 10.68 -11.20 -3.61
N VAL A 11 9.41 -11.38 -3.98
CA VAL A 11 8.51 -10.26 -4.26
C VAL A 11 8.23 -9.44 -3.00
N ILE A 12 7.97 -10.09 -1.86
CA ILE A 12 7.72 -9.37 -0.60
C ILE A 12 8.95 -8.60 -0.13
N SER A 13 10.16 -9.14 -0.34
CA SER A 13 11.41 -8.44 -0.03
C SER A 13 11.56 -7.16 -0.88
N ARG A 14 11.32 -7.25 -2.20
CA ARG A 14 11.31 -6.07 -3.09
C ARG A 14 10.29 -5.03 -2.66
N ILE A 15 9.08 -5.46 -2.32
CA ILE A 15 8.03 -4.55 -1.82
C ILE A 15 8.47 -3.89 -0.51
N SER A 16 9.06 -4.63 0.43
CA SER A 16 9.55 -4.08 1.70
C SER A 16 10.56 -2.95 1.47
N GLU A 17 11.52 -3.14 0.57
CA GLU A 17 12.52 -2.11 0.25
C GLU A 17 11.88 -0.85 -0.35
N ILE A 18 10.87 -1.01 -1.21
CA ILE A 18 10.11 0.10 -1.77
C ILE A 18 9.32 0.84 -0.67
N VAL A 19 8.65 0.09 0.21
CA VAL A 19 7.91 0.65 1.36
C VAL A 19 8.85 1.46 2.25
N ASP A 20 10.03 0.92 2.58
CA ASP A 20 11.04 1.63 3.36
C ASP A 20 11.45 2.96 2.71
N ARG A 21 11.71 2.94 1.40
CA ARG A 21 12.09 4.14 0.66
C ARG A 21 10.97 5.18 0.65
N LEU A 22 9.73 4.77 0.39
CA LEU A 22 8.57 5.67 0.34
C LEU A 22 8.25 6.25 1.72
N MET A 23 8.30 5.43 2.77
CA MET A 23 8.14 5.93 4.15
C MET A 23 9.26 6.90 4.52
N GLN A 24 10.49 6.74 4.02
CA GLN A 24 11.55 7.71 4.30
C GLN A 24 11.38 9.03 3.53
N SER A 25 10.79 9.01 2.34
CA SER A 25 10.66 10.19 1.49
C SER A 25 9.39 11.01 1.74
N GLU A 26 8.29 10.38 2.13
CA GLU A 26 6.98 11.04 2.21
C GLU A 26 6.49 11.21 3.66
N TYR A 27 6.35 12.46 4.11
CA TYR A 27 5.85 12.78 5.45
C TYR A 27 4.48 12.17 5.74
N LEU A 28 3.59 12.15 4.74
CA LEU A 28 2.26 11.54 4.87
C LEU A 28 2.36 10.07 5.32
N PHE A 29 3.28 9.31 4.73
CA PHE A 29 3.45 7.90 5.07
C PHE A 29 4.09 7.70 6.44
N GLN A 30 5.04 8.56 6.82
CA GLN A 30 5.64 8.53 8.17
C GLN A 30 4.62 8.77 9.26
N GLU A 31 3.70 9.71 9.04
CA GLU A 31 2.72 10.11 10.04
C GLU A 31 1.52 9.15 10.10
N ARG A 32 1.09 8.61 8.96
CA ARG A 32 -0.20 7.92 8.84
C ARG A 32 -0.13 6.40 8.74
N LEU A 33 1.04 5.83 8.44
CA LEU A 33 1.16 4.40 8.18
C LEU A 33 2.06 3.72 9.21
N ASP A 34 1.65 2.53 9.62
CA ASP A 34 2.50 1.58 10.30
C ASP A 34 3.09 0.59 9.27
N LYS A 35 4.41 0.36 9.35
CA LYS A 35 5.09 -0.48 8.36
C LYS A 35 4.61 -1.93 8.43
N ASP A 36 4.42 -2.48 9.63
CA ASP A 36 4.03 -3.87 9.80
C ASP A 36 2.60 -4.10 9.29
N GLU A 37 1.68 -3.16 9.55
CA GLU A 37 0.33 -3.17 8.98
C GLU A 37 0.33 -3.11 7.45
N ILE A 38 1.13 -2.22 6.86
CA ILE A 38 1.28 -2.11 5.40
C ILE A 38 1.87 -3.39 4.80
N MET A 39 2.89 -3.98 5.43
CA MET A 39 3.46 -5.24 4.97
C MET A 39 2.47 -6.39 5.08
N GLN A 40 1.55 -6.35 6.05
CA GLN A 40 0.44 -7.30 6.13
C GLN A 40 -0.56 -7.11 4.99
N VAL A 41 -0.90 -5.87 4.61
CA VAL A 41 -1.72 -5.58 3.43
C VAL A 41 -1.11 -6.19 2.17
N PHE A 42 0.19 -5.98 1.94
CA PHE A 42 0.88 -6.58 0.79
C PHE A 42 0.95 -8.12 0.87
N SER A 43 1.19 -8.67 2.05
CA SER A 43 1.19 -10.13 2.26
C SER A 43 -0.15 -10.76 1.90
N ASN A 44 -1.25 -10.12 2.32
CA ASN A 44 -2.62 -10.54 1.99
C ASN A 44 -2.93 -10.37 0.49
N LEU A 45 -2.43 -9.31 -0.15
CA LEU A 45 -2.57 -9.12 -1.60
C LEU A 45 -1.89 -10.25 -2.39
N LEU A 46 -0.72 -10.72 -1.95
CA LEU A 46 -0.01 -11.83 -2.56
C LEU A 46 -0.68 -13.20 -2.38
N GLU A 47 -1.70 -13.32 -1.51
CA GLU A 47 -2.57 -14.50 -1.46
C GLU A 47 -3.59 -14.51 -2.60
N ARG A 48 -3.91 -13.33 -3.15
CA ARG A 48 -4.92 -13.13 -4.19
C ARG A 48 -4.31 -12.89 -5.57
N VAL A 49 -3.09 -12.38 -5.60
CA VAL A 49 -2.33 -12.06 -6.81
C VAL A 49 -1.13 -12.99 -6.89
N SER A 50 -0.97 -13.67 -8.03
CA SER A 50 0.19 -14.53 -8.29
C SER A 50 1.50 -13.73 -8.19
N PRO A 51 2.42 -14.10 -7.27
CA PRO A 51 3.72 -13.44 -7.14
C PRO A 51 4.54 -13.51 -8.43
N GLU A 52 4.37 -14.55 -9.26
CA GLU A 52 5.07 -14.66 -10.55
C GLU A 52 4.79 -13.48 -11.48
N LYS A 53 3.58 -12.90 -11.42
CA LYS A 53 3.22 -11.72 -12.22
C LYS A 53 3.94 -10.46 -11.78
N LEU A 54 4.34 -10.39 -10.51
CA LEU A 54 5.00 -9.22 -9.93
C LEU A 54 6.52 -9.33 -10.02
N LEU A 55 7.05 -10.56 -10.10
CA LEU A 55 8.48 -10.83 -10.18
C LEU A 55 9.15 -10.10 -11.37
N TYR A 56 8.46 -10.02 -12.50
CA TYR A 56 8.98 -9.43 -13.74
C TYR A 56 8.52 -7.99 -13.99
N ILE A 57 7.77 -7.39 -13.08
CA ILE A 57 7.46 -5.96 -13.14
C ILE A 57 8.75 -5.21 -12.80
N ASP A 58 9.05 -4.18 -13.60
CA ASP A 58 10.18 -3.30 -13.34
C ASP A 58 10.00 -2.51 -12.03
N ASP A 59 11.10 -2.01 -11.49
CA ASP A 59 11.07 -1.37 -10.17
C ASP A 59 10.25 -0.08 -10.16
N ASP A 60 10.17 0.68 -11.26
CA ASP A 60 9.42 1.93 -11.33
C ASP A 60 7.91 1.67 -11.32
N GLU A 61 7.44 0.72 -12.14
CA GLU A 61 6.05 0.30 -12.16
C GLU A 61 5.64 -0.39 -10.85
N LEU A 62 6.52 -1.22 -10.27
CA LEU A 62 6.25 -1.81 -8.96
C LEU A 62 6.17 -0.72 -7.87
N THR A 63 7.06 0.27 -7.92
CA THR A 63 7.04 1.41 -6.98
C THR A 63 5.75 2.19 -7.10
N ALA A 64 5.32 2.52 -8.32
CA ALA A 64 4.06 3.25 -8.55
C ALA A 64 2.84 2.48 -8.02
N ARG A 65 2.84 1.14 -8.09
CA ARG A 65 1.76 0.31 -7.55
C ARG A 65 1.77 0.29 -6.03
N VAL A 66 2.94 0.13 -5.41
CA VAL A 66 3.10 0.16 -3.96
C VAL A 66 2.67 1.52 -3.40
N ASP A 67 3.13 2.61 -4.01
CA ASP A 67 2.76 3.98 -3.66
C ASP A 67 1.24 4.20 -3.67
N ARG A 68 0.54 3.82 -4.75
CA ARG A 68 -0.93 3.93 -4.83
C ARG A 68 -1.66 3.20 -3.71
N ILE A 69 -1.15 2.03 -3.31
CA ILE A 69 -1.73 1.28 -2.19
C ILE A 69 -1.47 2.01 -0.88
N MET A 70 -0.24 2.47 -0.63
CA MET A 70 0.11 3.24 0.57
C MET A 70 -0.71 4.53 0.69
N VAL A 71 -0.89 5.29 -0.39
CA VAL A 71 -1.77 6.47 -0.43
C VAL A 71 -3.20 6.10 -0.05
N ARG A 72 -3.74 5.02 -0.63
CA ARG A 72 -5.10 4.57 -0.32
C ARG A 72 -5.25 4.23 1.16
N GLU A 73 -4.31 3.48 1.75
CA GLU A 73 -4.37 3.12 3.16
C GLU A 73 -4.21 4.36 4.07
N ALA A 74 -3.31 5.29 3.74
CA ALA A 74 -3.11 6.53 4.51
C ALA A 74 -4.34 7.43 4.49
N VAL A 75 -4.97 7.58 3.33
CA VAL A 75 -6.22 8.35 3.18
C VAL A 75 -7.36 7.65 3.91
N SER A 76 -7.50 6.33 3.77
CA SER A 76 -8.57 5.57 4.44
C SER A 76 -8.44 5.66 5.97
N GLY A 77 -7.23 5.53 6.51
CA GLY A 77 -6.95 5.73 7.92
C GLY A 77 -7.30 7.15 8.39
N THR A 78 -7.04 8.16 7.56
CA THR A 78 -7.43 9.55 7.86
C THR A 78 -8.95 9.74 7.86
N LEU A 79 -9.64 9.18 6.86
CA LEU A 79 -11.09 9.23 6.76
C LEU A 79 -11.78 8.54 7.95
N ASN A 80 -11.21 7.46 8.48
CA ASN A 80 -11.71 6.77 9.67
C ASN A 80 -11.67 7.63 10.95
N LEU A 81 -10.93 8.73 10.97
CA LEU A 81 -10.86 9.66 12.11
C LEU A 81 -11.94 10.75 12.05
N LEU A 82 -12.65 10.87 10.94
CA LEU A 82 -13.69 11.89 10.77
C LEU A 82 -14.95 11.53 11.56
N THR A 83 -15.59 12.53 12.13
CA THR A 83 -16.96 12.36 12.66
C THR A 83 -17.95 12.19 11.50
N PRO A 84 -19.17 11.68 11.74
CA PRO A 84 -20.18 11.56 10.70
C PRO A 84 -20.46 12.89 9.97
N GLU A 85 -20.50 14.01 10.70
CA GLU A 85 -20.72 15.34 10.12
C GLU A 85 -19.54 15.79 9.23
N GLN A 86 -18.31 15.47 9.64
CA GLN A 86 -17.12 15.77 8.84
C GLN A 86 -17.04 14.90 7.58
N MET A 87 -17.46 13.63 7.66
CA MET A 87 -17.56 12.74 6.52
C MET A 87 -18.59 13.27 5.51
N GLU A 88 -19.75 13.75 5.96
CA GLU A 88 -20.77 14.35 5.08
C GLU A 88 -20.23 15.57 4.32
N ILE A 89 -19.44 16.42 4.98
CA ILE A 89 -18.77 17.57 4.34
C ILE A 89 -17.75 17.09 3.29
N PHE A 90 -16.95 16.08 3.63
CA PHE A 90 -15.98 15.50 2.70
C PHE A 90 -16.69 14.91 1.48
N ASP A 91 -17.72 14.09 1.67
CA ASP A 91 -18.51 13.46 0.63
C ASP A 91 -19.14 14.51 -0.30
N ALA A 92 -19.73 15.57 0.25
CA ALA A 92 -20.27 16.67 -0.55
C ALA A 92 -19.20 17.35 -1.42
N ALA A 93 -17.99 17.57 -0.87
CA ALA A 93 -16.88 18.20 -1.59
C ALA A 93 -16.32 17.31 -2.70
N VAL A 94 -16.21 15.99 -2.50
CA VAL A 94 -15.69 15.06 -3.52
C VAL A 94 -16.73 14.69 -4.58
N GLU A 95 -18.02 14.69 -4.24
CA GLU A 95 -19.11 14.54 -5.22
C GLU A 95 -19.23 15.77 -6.14
N GLY A 96 -18.59 16.88 -5.80
CA GLY A 96 -18.62 18.12 -6.57
C GLY A 96 -19.97 18.83 -6.52
N ARG A 97 -20.68 18.75 -5.39
CA ARG A 97 -21.92 19.51 -5.14
C ARG A 97 -21.63 20.93 -4.67
#